data_AF-A0A8C7EHP2-F1
#
_entry.id   AF-A0A8C7EHP2-F1
#
_cell.length_a   1.000
_cell.length_b   1.000
_cell.length_c   1.000
_cell.angle_alpha   90.00
_cell.angle_beta   90.00
_cell.angle_gamma   90.00
#
_symmetry.space_group_name_H-M   'P 1'
#
loop_
_entity.id
_entity.type
_entity.pdbx_description
1 polymer ?
#
loop_
_entity_poly.entity_id
_entity_poly.type
_entity_poly.pdbx_seq_one_letter_code
_entity_poly.pdbx_strand_id
1 'polypeptide(L)'
;MKKKNHGAGAERRLLLPPIALEKDRRFLESVQRYIVSEMEKVGCAERGPPEECYVIYRNAFDKIIEYVTAYKNVLISIKQEYEAFIATVKKGQNSAFFLHGRLKVLASEPTTLLYYRKRAFSFPAGLSLEESLNLDSLSKYLTQLDRRVVELKKEREIKYVPWKKKIELEQELLHLLTLRDMAEEKREKLKLRYRCFCAIYSYFYFRCVLKVFYLVH
;
A
#
# COMPACT_ATOMS: atom_id res chain seq x y z
N MET A 1 65.67 -43.48 -34.65
CA MET A 1 64.39 -42.91 -35.11
C MET A 1 64.25 -41.53 -34.43
N LYS A 2 64.47 -40.38 -35.12
CA LYS A 2 63.48 -39.56 -35.90
C LYS A 2 62.24 -39.21 -35.03
N LYS A 3 61.78 -37.98 -34.74
CA LYS A 3 61.83 -36.58 -35.28
C LYS A 3 61.63 -35.61 -34.07
N LYS A 4 62.18 -34.39 -33.98
CA LYS A 4 61.97 -33.11 -34.71
C LYS A 4 60.58 -32.43 -34.54
N ASN A 5 60.61 -31.20 -33.98
CA ASN A 5 59.83 -29.98 -34.32
C ASN A 5 58.32 -29.92 -34.00
N HIS A 6 57.64 -28.78 -33.83
CA HIS A 6 57.86 -27.33 -33.60
C HIS A 6 56.45 -26.72 -33.50
N GLY A 7 56.30 -25.59 -32.78
CA GLY A 7 55.29 -24.55 -33.06
C GLY A 7 53.87 -24.81 -32.53
N ALA A 8 53.03 -23.81 -32.32
CA ALA A 8 53.16 -22.36 -32.39
C ALA A 8 51.88 -21.77 -31.78
N GLY A 9 51.99 -20.64 -31.09
CA GLY A 9 50.99 -19.56 -31.08
C GLY A 9 49.60 -19.84 -30.49
N ALA A 10 49.31 -19.23 -29.34
CA ALA A 10 48.16 -18.34 -29.21
C ALA A 10 48.30 -17.49 -27.94
N GLU A 11 48.98 -16.36 -28.11
CA GLU A 11 48.88 -15.18 -27.29
C GLU A 11 47.41 -14.79 -27.08
N ARG A 12 46.83 -15.15 -25.93
CA ARG A 12 45.60 -14.51 -25.43
C ARG A 12 46.00 -13.53 -24.35
N ARG A 13 46.40 -12.34 -24.77
CA ARG A 13 46.42 -11.16 -23.90
C ARG A 13 44.99 -10.97 -23.37
N LEU A 14 44.72 -11.49 -22.18
CA LEU A 14 43.53 -11.14 -21.43
C LEU A 14 43.78 -9.76 -20.83
N LEU A 15 43.54 -8.75 -21.66
CA LEU A 15 43.55 -7.33 -21.30
C LEU A 15 42.32 -7.02 -20.46
N LEU A 16 42.22 -7.55 -19.24
CA LEU A 16 41.35 -6.97 -18.22
C LEU A 16 42.23 -6.32 -17.16
N PRO A 17 42.06 -5.00 -16.90
CA PRO A 17 42.85 -4.31 -15.91
C PRO A 17 42.54 -4.89 -14.52
N PRO A 18 43.56 -5.23 -13.73
CA PRO A 18 43.46 -5.19 -12.28
C PRO A 18 43.15 -3.74 -11.85
N ILE A 19 42.56 -3.55 -10.66
CA ILE A 19 42.38 -2.29 -9.90
C ILE A 19 40.90 -1.87 -9.73
N ALA A 20 40.25 -2.36 -8.65
CA ALA A 20 39.16 -1.67 -7.91
C ALA A 20 38.83 -2.27 -6.52
N LEU A 21 39.19 -3.54 -6.26
CA LEU A 21 38.64 -4.33 -5.13
C LEU A 21 38.87 -3.77 -3.71
N GLU A 22 40.03 -3.19 -3.42
CA GLU A 22 40.39 -2.78 -2.05
C GLU A 22 39.70 -1.46 -1.62
N LYS A 23 39.45 -0.56 -2.58
CA LYS A 23 38.80 0.73 -2.33
C LYS A 23 37.31 0.53 -2.03
N ASP A 24 36.67 -0.36 -2.79
CA ASP A 24 35.26 -0.73 -2.61
C ASP A 24 35.02 -1.36 -1.23
N ARG A 25 35.97 -2.21 -0.77
CA ARG A 25 35.91 -2.85 0.54
C ARG A 25 35.95 -1.84 1.68
N ARG A 26 36.89 -0.90 1.64
CA ARG A 26 37.02 0.16 2.67
C ARG A 26 35.81 1.08 2.70
N PHE A 27 35.20 1.35 1.54
CA PHE A 27 33.98 2.14 1.45
C PHE A 27 32.80 1.42 2.12
N LEU A 28 32.58 0.15 1.81
CA LEU A 28 31.52 -0.65 2.45
C LEU A 28 31.69 -0.74 3.97
N GLU A 29 32.91 -0.94 4.46
CA GLU A 29 33.23 -0.90 5.89
C GLU A 29 32.96 0.48 6.52
N SER A 30 33.10 1.57 5.76
CA SER A 30 32.75 2.93 6.20
C SER A 30 31.23 3.14 6.28
N VAL A 31 30.48 2.66 5.29
CA VAL A 31 29.01 2.73 5.28
C VAL A 31 28.44 1.88 6.41
N GLN A 32 28.97 0.68 6.64
CA GLN A 32 28.52 -0.19 7.73
C GLN A 32 28.80 0.42 9.10
N ARG A 33 29.99 1.01 9.32
CA ARG A 33 30.28 1.77 10.54
C ARG A 33 29.33 2.96 10.72
N TYR A 34 29.00 3.67 9.64
CA TYR A 34 28.03 4.76 9.69
C TYR A 34 26.65 4.27 10.14
N ILE A 35 26.13 3.18 9.55
CA ILE A 35 24.83 2.62 9.93
C ILE A 35 24.82 2.22 11.41
N VAL A 36 25.82 1.46 11.87
CA VAL A 36 25.89 1.00 13.27
C VAL A 36 25.95 2.18 14.25
N SER A 37 26.81 3.17 13.98
CA SER A 37 26.95 4.34 14.86
C SER A 37 25.72 5.24 14.90
N GLU A 38 25.03 5.44 13.77
CA GLU A 38 23.78 6.21 13.76
C GLU A 38 22.64 5.43 14.42
N MET A 39 22.60 4.10 14.25
CA MET A 39 21.61 3.26 14.91
C MET A 39 21.79 3.23 16.43
N GLU A 40 23.02 3.23 16.91
CA GLU A 40 23.36 3.30 18.33
C GLU A 40 22.96 4.66 18.94
N LYS A 41 23.16 5.78 18.20
CA LYS A 41 22.74 7.13 18.62
C LYS A 41 21.22 7.27 18.73
N VAL A 42 20.48 6.64 17.82
CA VAL A 42 19.01 6.71 17.78
C VAL A 42 18.37 5.76 18.80
N GLY A 43 19.14 4.83 19.39
CA GLY A 43 18.62 3.92 20.42
C GLY A 43 17.48 3.05 19.89
N CYS A 44 17.53 2.62 18.62
CA CYS A 44 16.54 1.71 18.03
C CYS A 44 16.59 0.35 18.77
N ALA A 45 15.85 0.22 19.88
CA ALA A 45 15.48 -1.07 20.46
C ALA A 45 14.42 -1.73 19.58
N GLU A 46 14.44 -3.06 19.46
CA GLU A 46 13.62 -3.93 18.57
C GLU A 46 12.09 -3.72 18.58
N ARG A 47 11.56 -2.75 19.34
CA ARG A 47 10.12 -2.52 19.54
C ARG A 47 9.73 -1.03 19.49
N GLY A 48 10.43 -0.20 18.73
CA GLY A 48 10.16 1.24 18.54
C GLY A 48 9.91 1.67 17.07
N PRO A 49 9.40 2.89 16.82
CA PRO A 49 8.83 3.28 15.53
C PRO A 49 9.86 3.26 14.38
N PRO A 50 9.56 2.64 13.21
CA PRO A 50 10.53 2.42 12.14
C PRO A 50 11.02 3.68 11.40
N GLU A 51 10.50 4.86 11.73
CA GLU A 51 10.72 6.12 11.02
C GLU A 51 12.18 6.58 11.03
N GLU A 52 12.84 6.56 12.19
CA GLU A 52 14.21 7.08 12.35
C GLU A 52 15.23 6.11 11.76
N CYS A 53 15.00 4.82 11.98
CA CYS A 53 15.76 3.74 11.36
C CYS A 53 15.66 3.80 9.80
N TYR A 54 14.50 4.12 9.22
CA TYR A 54 14.36 4.35 7.77
C TYR A 54 15.23 5.51 7.26
N VAL A 55 15.31 6.62 8.00
CA VAL A 55 16.14 7.79 7.62
C VAL A 55 17.62 7.42 7.56
N ILE A 56 18.11 6.61 8.51
CA ILE A 56 19.50 6.13 8.51
C ILE A 56 19.81 5.32 7.25
N TYR A 57 18.95 4.36 6.91
CA TYR A 57 19.13 3.54 5.71
C TYR A 57 19.01 4.36 4.42
N ARG A 58 18.11 5.36 4.39
CA ARG A 58 17.98 6.29 3.25
C ARG A 58 19.29 7.05 3.00
N ASN A 59 19.89 7.57 4.06
CA ASN A 59 21.15 8.32 4.00
C ASN A 59 22.34 7.42 3.65
N ALA A 60 22.36 6.18 4.16
CA ALA A 60 23.38 5.21 3.77
C ALA A 60 23.28 4.85 2.29
N PHE A 61 22.07 4.72 1.74
CA PHE A 61 21.85 4.46 0.33
C PHE A 61 22.29 5.64 -0.56
N ASP A 62 22.12 6.89 -0.10
CA ASP A 62 22.66 8.07 -0.79
C ASP A 62 24.18 8.03 -0.91
N LYS A 63 24.89 7.63 0.15
CA LYS A 63 26.35 7.44 0.11
C LYS A 63 26.76 6.42 -0.94
N ILE A 64 25.99 5.33 -1.09
CA ILE A 64 26.25 4.28 -2.09
C ILE A 64 26.00 4.80 -3.52
N ILE A 65 24.93 5.58 -3.73
CA ILE A 65 24.62 6.22 -5.03
C ILE A 65 25.71 7.22 -5.42
N GLU A 66 26.27 7.95 -4.46
CA GLU A 66 27.36 8.90 -4.70
C GLU A 66 28.67 8.19 -5.08
N TYR A 67 28.97 7.06 -4.44
CA TYR A 67 30.17 6.27 -4.70
C TYR A 67 30.13 5.52 -6.05
N VAL A 68 29.00 4.89 -6.39
CA VAL A 68 28.86 4.05 -7.58
C VAL A 68 28.36 4.87 -8.77
N THR A 69 29.28 5.46 -9.52
CA THR A 69 28.94 6.33 -10.67
C THR A 69 28.39 5.57 -11.88
N ALA A 70 28.86 4.34 -12.14
CA ALA A 70 28.48 3.55 -13.32
C ALA A 70 27.00 3.10 -13.31
N TYR A 71 26.44 2.80 -12.14
CA TYR A 71 25.06 2.34 -11.97
C TYR A 71 24.16 3.37 -11.28
N LYS A 72 24.64 4.61 -11.16
CA LYS A 72 23.98 5.70 -10.44
C LYS A 72 22.51 5.86 -10.82
N ASN A 73 22.22 5.90 -12.13
CA ASN A 73 20.86 6.09 -12.63
C ASN A 73 19.93 4.94 -12.25
N VAL A 74 20.41 3.69 -12.31
CA VAL A 74 19.63 2.51 -11.93
C VAL A 74 19.35 2.52 -10.42
N LEU A 75 20.36 2.85 -9.60
CA LEU A 75 20.18 2.94 -8.14
C LEU A 75 19.23 4.07 -7.74
N ILE A 76 19.27 5.22 -8.42
CA ILE A 76 18.32 6.32 -8.20
C ILE A 76 16.90 5.87 -8.54
N SER A 77 16.68 5.22 -9.69
CA SER A 77 15.35 4.73 -10.07
C SER A 77 14.80 3.72 -9.06
N ILE A 78 15.62 2.77 -8.63
CA ILE A 78 15.23 1.80 -7.59
C ILE A 78 14.86 2.53 -6.30
N LYS A 79 15.71 3.47 -5.85
CA LYS A 79 15.42 4.26 -4.65
C LYS A 79 14.07 5.00 -4.77
N GLN A 80 13.79 5.63 -5.90
CA GLN A 80 12.54 6.36 -6.13
C GLN A 80 11.31 5.43 -6.07
N GLU A 81 11.39 4.23 -6.65
CA GLU A 81 10.29 3.26 -6.59
C GLU A 81 9.97 2.85 -5.13
N TYR A 82 11.00 2.58 -4.32
CA TYR A 82 10.83 2.26 -2.91
C TYR A 82 10.29 3.44 -2.10
N GLU A 83 10.78 4.66 -2.33
CA GLU A 83 10.26 5.86 -1.66
C GLU A 83 8.77 6.08 -1.99
N ALA A 84 8.37 5.92 -3.25
CA ALA A 84 6.97 6.02 -3.67
C ALA A 84 6.09 4.94 -3.03
N PHE A 85 6.58 3.70 -2.96
CA PHE A 85 5.88 2.60 -2.31
C PHE A 85 5.67 2.87 -0.81
N ILE A 86 6.73 3.27 -0.09
CA ILE A 86 6.68 3.58 1.34
C ILE A 86 5.72 4.74 1.61
N ALA A 87 5.75 5.80 0.79
CA ALA A 87 4.82 6.92 0.91
C ALA A 87 3.35 6.48 0.76
N THR A 88 3.09 5.57 -0.19
CA THR A 88 1.75 5.02 -0.41
C THR A 88 1.26 4.21 0.79
N VAL A 89 2.12 3.36 1.36
CA VAL A 89 1.79 2.56 2.55
C VAL A 89 1.51 3.45 3.76
N LYS A 90 2.37 4.45 4.02
CA LYS A 90 2.18 5.41 5.12
C LYS A 90 0.88 6.21 4.98
N LYS A 91 0.55 6.65 3.77
CA LYS A 91 -0.72 7.34 3.49
C LYS A 91 -1.93 6.45 3.78
N GLY A 92 -1.86 5.17 3.40
CA GLY A 92 -2.90 4.18 3.70
C GLY A 92 -3.13 4.00 5.21
N GLN A 93 -2.05 3.83 5.97
CA GLN A 93 -2.11 3.70 7.44
C GLN A 93 -2.70 4.95 8.10
N ASN A 94 -2.26 6.13 7.72
CA ASN A 94 -2.78 7.40 8.27
C ASN A 94 -4.28 7.56 7.97
N SER A 95 -4.71 7.22 6.76
CA SER A 95 -6.12 7.29 6.36
C SER A 95 -6.97 6.30 7.15
N ALA A 96 -6.48 5.08 7.37
CA ALA A 96 -7.15 4.07 8.18
C ALA A 96 -7.27 4.50 9.65
N PHE A 97 -6.21 5.06 10.22
CA PHE A 97 -6.22 5.60 11.59
C PHE A 97 -7.25 6.73 11.74
N PHE A 98 -7.28 7.66 10.77
CA PHE A 98 -8.24 8.77 10.76
C PHE A 98 -9.69 8.29 10.66
N LEU A 99 -9.98 7.35 9.74
CA LEU A 99 -11.31 6.76 9.57
C LEU A 99 -11.76 6.02 10.83
N HIS A 100 -10.86 5.26 11.45
CA HIS A 100 -11.13 4.57 12.72
C HIS A 100 -11.45 5.55 13.84
N GLY A 101 -10.70 6.64 13.96
CA GLY A 101 -10.97 7.71 14.92
C GLY A 101 -12.36 8.33 14.71
N ARG A 102 -12.71 8.66 13.47
CA ARG A 102 -14.04 9.18 13.12
C ARG A 102 -15.16 8.19 13.43
N LEU A 103 -14.96 6.91 13.12
CA LEU A 103 -15.94 5.85 13.41
C LEU A 103 -16.19 5.71 14.91
N LYS A 104 -15.15 5.77 15.75
CA LYS A 104 -15.29 5.77 17.20
C LYS A 104 -16.13 6.95 17.71
N VAL A 105 -15.91 8.14 17.15
CA VAL A 105 -16.68 9.34 17.51
C VAL A 105 -18.16 9.17 17.13
N LEU A 106 -18.45 8.74 15.89
CA LEU A 106 -19.82 8.52 15.43
C LEU A 106 -20.52 7.39 16.20
N ALA A 107 -19.80 6.33 16.56
CA ALA A 107 -20.32 5.25 17.40
C ALA A 107 -20.60 5.70 18.85
N SER A 108 -19.98 6.80 19.31
CA SER A 108 -20.23 7.42 20.62
C SER A 108 -21.30 8.53 20.60
N GLU A 109 -21.85 8.85 19.42
CA GLU A 109 -22.99 9.74 19.21
C GLU A 109 -24.42 9.18 19.52
N PRO A 110 -24.64 8.03 20.20
CA PRO A 110 -25.99 7.59 20.60
C PRO A 110 -26.72 8.53 21.55
N THR A 111 -26.03 9.39 22.31
CA THR A 111 -26.66 10.24 23.33
C THR A 111 -27.58 11.31 22.74
N THR A 112 -27.18 11.95 21.66
CA THR A 112 -27.99 12.95 20.95
C THR A 112 -29.20 12.30 20.28
N LEU A 113 -29.00 11.14 19.64
CA LEU A 113 -30.09 10.37 19.01
C LEU A 113 -31.07 9.82 20.05
N LEU A 114 -30.57 9.35 21.19
CA LEU A 114 -31.39 8.85 22.30
C LEU A 114 -32.20 9.98 22.96
N TYR A 115 -31.66 11.20 23.03
CA TYR A 115 -32.40 12.39 23.44
C TYR A 115 -33.53 12.74 22.45
N TYR A 116 -33.26 12.75 21.15
CA TYR A 116 -34.30 12.97 20.13
C TYR A 116 -35.37 11.87 20.15
N ARG A 117 -34.98 10.60 20.36
CA ARG A 117 -35.90 9.46 20.51
C ARG A 117 -36.78 9.60 21.74
N LYS A 118 -36.20 9.99 22.88
CA LYS A 118 -36.94 10.24 24.14
C LYS A 118 -37.90 11.41 24.00
N ARG A 119 -37.51 12.47 23.28
CA ARG A 119 -38.36 13.64 22.98
C ARG A 119 -39.50 13.30 22.01
N ALA A 120 -39.27 12.41 21.05
CA ALA A 120 -40.30 11.90 20.15
C ALA A 120 -41.33 11.00 20.87
N PHE A 121 -40.89 10.22 21.86
CA PHE A 121 -41.79 9.42 22.72
C PHE A 121 -42.48 10.25 23.82
N SER A 122 -41.89 11.37 24.22
CA SER A 122 -42.45 12.35 25.18
C SER A 122 -43.40 13.35 24.51
N PHE A 123 -43.54 13.33 23.19
CA PHE A 123 -44.56 14.11 22.49
C PHE A 123 -45.92 13.47 22.79
N PRO A 124 -46.88 14.21 23.35
CA PRO A 124 -47.99 13.61 24.08
C PRO A 124 -48.93 12.88 23.12
N ALA A 125 -49.03 11.56 23.27
CA ALA A 125 -50.30 10.86 23.12
C ALA A 125 -51.17 11.24 24.33
N GLY A 126 -51.52 12.51 24.43
CA GLY A 126 -52.36 13.08 25.47
C GLY A 126 -53.59 13.66 24.80
N LEU A 127 -54.59 12.81 24.59
CA LEU A 127 -55.96 13.29 24.39
C LEU A 127 -56.73 12.90 25.64
N SER A 128 -57.24 13.92 26.34
CA SER A 128 -58.21 13.75 27.41
C SER A 128 -59.47 13.08 26.85
N LEU A 129 -60.18 12.28 27.66
CA LEU A 129 -61.41 11.58 27.28
C LEU A 129 -62.46 12.53 26.65
N GLU A 130 -62.46 13.81 27.03
CA GLU A 130 -63.33 14.87 26.49
C GLU A 130 -62.94 15.31 25.06
N GLU A 131 -61.66 15.23 24.68
CA GLU A 131 -61.16 15.59 23.34
C GLU A 131 -61.33 14.44 22.34
N SER A 132 -61.54 13.22 22.83
CA SER A 132 -61.71 12.00 22.03
C SER A 132 -63.10 11.87 21.39
N LEU A 133 -64.08 12.67 21.84
CA LEU A 133 -65.45 12.68 21.34
C LEU A 133 -65.82 13.93 20.55
N ASN A 134 -64.89 14.89 20.38
CA ASN A 134 -65.13 16.11 19.65
C ASN A 134 -64.71 15.93 18.18
N LEU A 135 -65.68 16.02 17.26
CA LEU A 135 -65.48 15.68 15.84
C LEU A 135 -64.42 16.58 15.17
N ASP A 136 -64.34 17.84 15.58
CA ASP A 136 -63.42 18.84 15.02
C ASP A 136 -61.97 18.66 15.50
N SER A 137 -61.76 18.26 16.77
CA SER A 137 -60.41 17.93 17.25
C SER A 137 -59.89 16.65 16.59
N LEU A 138 -60.78 15.66 16.39
CA LEU A 138 -60.45 14.40 15.73
C LEU A 138 -60.13 14.61 14.24
N SER A 139 -60.91 15.43 13.52
CA SER A 139 -60.65 15.76 12.12
C SER A 139 -59.34 16.54 11.94
N LYS A 140 -59.05 17.47 12.85
CA LYS A 140 -57.78 18.20 12.89
C LYS A 140 -56.59 17.29 13.19
N TYR A 141 -56.78 16.29 14.06
CA TYR A 141 -55.75 15.30 14.37
C TYR A 141 -55.51 14.35 13.19
N LEU A 142 -56.57 13.88 12.53
CA LEU A 142 -56.48 13.05 11.32
C LEU A 142 -55.73 13.77 10.20
N THR A 143 -56.07 15.03 9.92
CA THR A 143 -55.38 15.85 8.90
C THR A 143 -53.92 16.10 9.27
N GLN A 144 -53.60 16.25 10.56
CA GLN A 144 -52.22 16.37 11.03
C GLN A 144 -51.43 15.06 10.86
N LEU A 145 -52.05 13.90 11.13
CA LEU A 145 -51.45 12.59 10.92
C LEU A 145 -51.21 12.31 9.44
N ASP A 146 -52.18 12.61 8.57
CA ASP A 146 -52.05 12.45 7.12
C ASP A 146 -50.90 13.29 6.57
N ARG A 147 -50.79 14.54 7.00
CA ARG A 147 -49.67 15.42 6.64
C ARG A 147 -48.33 14.81 7.07
N ARG A 148 -48.25 14.27 8.29
CA ARG A 148 -47.03 13.69 8.83
C ARG A 148 -46.63 12.40 8.14
N VAL A 149 -47.60 11.59 7.71
CA VAL A 149 -47.35 10.39 6.89
C VAL A 149 -46.76 10.77 5.53
N VAL A 150 -47.26 11.85 4.90
CA VAL A 150 -46.71 12.34 3.62
C VAL A 150 -45.29 12.87 3.78
N GLU A 151 -45.03 13.65 4.83
CA GLU A 151 -43.69 14.16 5.15
C GLU A 151 -42.70 13.01 5.41
N LEU A 152 -43.08 12.03 6.23
CA LEU A 152 -42.24 10.86 6.51
C LEU A 152 -42.03 9.96 5.28
N LYS A 153 -42.99 9.88 4.35
CA LYS A 153 -42.80 9.19 3.06
C LYS A 153 -41.76 9.90 2.21
N LYS A 154 -41.82 11.23 2.10
CA LYS A 154 -40.82 12.02 1.37
C LYS A 154 -39.43 11.91 2.02
N GLU A 155 -39.36 12.01 3.35
CA GLU A 155 -38.08 11.82 4.06
C GLU A 155 -37.52 10.41 3.86
N ARG A 156 -38.35 9.37 3.85
CA ARG A 156 -37.92 7.99 3.54
C ARG A 156 -37.32 7.91 2.13
N GLU A 157 -37.95 8.52 1.14
CA GLU A 157 -37.48 8.55 -0.25
C GLU A 157 -36.18 9.35 -0.42
N ILE A 158 -36.00 10.42 0.35
CA ILE A 158 -34.80 11.27 0.31
C ILE A 158 -33.63 10.67 1.10
N LYS A 159 -33.90 10.07 2.26
CA LYS A 159 -32.88 9.60 3.22
C LYS A 159 -32.45 8.16 2.98
N TYR A 160 -33.29 7.34 2.37
CA TYR A 160 -33.01 5.94 2.13
C TYR A 160 -32.70 5.69 0.66
N VAL A 161 -31.56 5.06 0.39
CA VAL A 161 -31.21 4.64 -0.97
C VAL A 161 -32.27 3.66 -1.45
N PRO A 162 -32.96 3.93 -2.58
CA PRO A 162 -33.95 3.01 -3.12
C PRO A 162 -33.33 1.62 -3.29
N TRP A 163 -34.06 0.58 -2.88
CA TRP A 163 -33.59 -0.80 -2.92
C TRP A 163 -33.03 -1.20 -4.30
N LYS A 164 -33.62 -0.66 -5.38
CA LYS A 164 -33.13 -0.83 -6.75
C LYS A 164 -31.70 -0.31 -6.95
N LYS A 165 -31.43 0.93 -6.52
CA LYS A 165 -30.10 1.56 -6.61
C LYS A 165 -29.07 0.83 -5.75
N LYS A 166 -29.49 0.25 -4.63
CA LYS A 166 -28.63 -0.60 -3.80
C LYS A 166 -28.22 -1.88 -4.55
N ILE A 167 -29.17 -2.57 -5.17
CA ILE A 167 -28.89 -3.79 -5.96
C ILE A 167 -27.97 -3.46 -7.15
N GLU A 168 -28.22 -2.36 -7.85
CA GLU A 168 -27.37 -1.91 -8.97
C GLU A 168 -25.92 -1.70 -8.52
N LEU A 169 -25.71 -1.00 -7.40
CA LEU A 169 -24.38 -0.78 -6.84
C LEU A 169 -23.72 -2.08 -6.36
N GLU A 170 -24.49 -3.02 -5.80
CA GLU A 170 -23.99 -4.35 -5.40
C GLU A 170 -23.55 -5.18 -6.63
N GLN A 171 -24.28 -5.09 -7.74
CA GLN A 171 -23.92 -5.74 -9.00
C GLN A 171 -22.67 -5.11 -9.63
N GLU A 172 -22.59 -3.77 -9.66
CA GLU A 172 -21.40 -3.06 -10.13
C GLU A 172 -20.17 -3.40 -9.30
N LEU A 173 -20.31 -3.44 -7.96
CA LEU A 173 -19.23 -3.83 -7.06
C LEU A 173 -18.76 -5.26 -7.35
N LEU A 174 -19.69 -6.20 -7.54
CA LEU A 174 -19.34 -7.58 -7.87
C LEU A 174 -18.59 -7.67 -9.20
N HIS A 175 -19.04 -6.93 -10.22
CA HIS A 175 -18.35 -6.87 -11.51
C HIS A 175 -16.92 -6.32 -11.37
N LEU A 176 -16.73 -5.21 -10.65
CA LEU A 176 -15.41 -4.61 -10.42
C LEU A 176 -14.47 -5.54 -9.65
N LEU A 177 -14.99 -6.31 -8.68
CA LEU A 177 -14.20 -7.31 -7.97
C LEU A 177 -13.71 -8.42 -8.91
N THR A 178 -14.58 -8.95 -9.78
CA THR A 178 -14.16 -9.96 -10.76
C THR A 178 -13.10 -9.44 -11.73
N LEU A 179 -13.23 -8.19 -12.18
CA LEU A 179 -12.22 -7.55 -13.04
C LEU A 179 -10.87 -7.40 -12.32
N ARG A 180 -10.87 -7.01 -11.05
CA ARG A 180 -9.66 -6.93 -10.23
C ARG A 180 -8.98 -8.29 -10.11
N ASP A 181 -9.75 -9.33 -9.77
CA ASP A 181 -9.19 -10.67 -9.56
C ASP A 181 -8.59 -11.23 -10.86
N MET A 182 -9.24 -11.00 -12.01
CA MET A 182 -8.69 -11.33 -13.33
C MET A 182 -7.39 -10.56 -13.65
N ALA A 183 -7.30 -9.30 -13.25
CA ALA A 183 -6.10 -8.48 -13.43
C ALA A 183 -4.95 -8.96 -12.53
N GLU A 184 -5.26 -9.34 -11.29
CA GLU A 184 -4.29 -9.93 -10.35
C GLU A 184 -3.76 -11.27 -10.84
N GLU A 185 -4.62 -12.14 -11.39
CA GLU A 185 -4.19 -13.40 -11.99
C GLU A 185 -3.21 -13.17 -13.17
N LYS A 186 -3.53 -12.21 -14.05
CA LYS A 186 -2.63 -11.82 -15.14
C LYS A 186 -1.31 -11.28 -14.61
N ARG A 187 -1.33 -10.47 -13.55
CA ARG A 187 -0.13 -9.91 -12.91
C ARG A 187 0.76 -11.01 -12.34
N GLU A 188 0.20 -11.99 -11.63
CA GLU A 188 0.97 -13.11 -11.07
C GLU A 188 1.55 -14.00 -12.18
N LYS A 189 0.80 -14.28 -13.26
CA LYS A 189 1.33 -14.97 -14.45
C LYS A 189 2.51 -14.22 -15.06
N LEU A 190 2.42 -12.89 -15.17
CA LEU A 190 3.49 -12.07 -15.73
C LEU A 190 4.73 -12.04 -14.82
N LYS A 191 4.53 -11.96 -13.50
CA LYS A 191 5.58 -12.01 -12.48
C LYS A 191 6.33 -13.33 -12.52
N LEU A 192 5.62 -14.46 -12.68
CA LEU A 192 6.25 -15.77 -12.85
C LEU A 192 7.09 -15.82 -14.13
N ARG A 193 6.57 -15.31 -15.26
CA ARG A 193 7.34 -15.23 -16.51
C ARG A 193 8.60 -14.37 -16.37
N TYR A 194 8.49 -13.22 -15.73
CA TYR A 194 9.62 -12.33 -15.49
C TYR A 194 10.67 -13.00 -14.58
N ARG A 195 10.24 -13.66 -13.51
CA ARG A 195 11.14 -14.40 -12.61
C ARG A 195 11.85 -15.55 -13.33
N CYS A 196 11.16 -16.28 -14.20
CA CYS A 196 11.77 -17.29 -15.08
C CYS A 196 12.78 -16.66 -16.04
N PHE A 197 12.44 -15.55 -16.68
CA PHE A 197 13.33 -14.83 -17.58
C PHE A 197 14.61 -14.33 -16.87
N CYS A 198 14.48 -13.73 -15.67
CA CYS A 198 15.62 -13.32 -14.85
C CYS A 198 16.49 -14.51 -14.44
N ALA A 199 15.90 -15.66 -14.08
CA ALA A 199 16.66 -16.87 -13.75
C ALA A 199 17.44 -17.41 -14.96
N ILE A 200 16.84 -17.39 -16.15
CA ILE A 200 17.49 -17.78 -17.40
C ILE A 200 18.64 -16.82 -17.73
N TYR A 201 18.42 -15.50 -17.63
CA TYR A 201 19.46 -14.50 -17.82
C TYR A 201 20.61 -14.66 -16.83
N SER A 202 20.30 -14.87 -15.54
CA SER A 202 21.32 -15.15 -14.53
C SER A 202 22.08 -16.42 -14.83
N TYR A 203 21.41 -17.50 -15.28
CA TYR A 203 22.06 -18.77 -15.62
C TYR A 203 22.95 -18.64 -16.86
N PHE A 204 22.50 -17.97 -17.91
CA PHE A 204 23.30 -17.71 -19.11
C PHE A 204 24.49 -16.79 -18.80
N TYR A 205 24.28 -15.74 -18.01
CA TYR A 205 25.34 -14.85 -17.57
C TYR A 205 26.39 -15.61 -16.75
N PHE A 206 25.95 -16.40 -15.76
CA PHE A 206 26.84 -17.20 -14.92
C PHE A 206 27.58 -18.28 -15.73
N ARG A 207 26.91 -18.93 -16.69
CA ARG A 207 27.52 -19.97 -17.54
C ARG A 207 28.46 -19.39 -18.60
N CYS A 208 28.18 -18.20 -19.14
CA CYS A 208 29.13 -17.48 -20.00
C CYS A 208 30.35 -17.01 -19.20
N VAL A 209 30.14 -16.46 -18.00
CA VAL A 209 31.24 -16.03 -17.12
C VAL A 209 32.08 -17.22 -16.64
N LEU A 210 31.48 -18.36 -16.28
CA LEU A 210 32.23 -19.59 -15.94
C LEU A 210 32.99 -20.17 -17.13
N LYS A 211 32.44 -20.09 -18.35
CA LYS A 211 33.12 -20.60 -19.56
C LYS A 211 34.29 -19.71 -19.96
N VAL A 212 34.21 -18.41 -19.66
CA VAL A 212 35.36 -17.50 -19.74
C VAL A 212 36.38 -17.84 -18.64
N PHE A 213 35.98 -18.14 -17.41
CA PHE A 213 36.89 -18.53 -16.33
C PHE A 213 37.60 -19.88 -16.58
N TYR A 214 36.92 -20.88 -17.14
CA TYR A 214 37.50 -22.20 -17.42
C TYR A 214 38.35 -22.27 -18.71
N LEU A 215 38.30 -21.26 -19.58
CA LEU A 215 39.20 -21.15 -20.74
C LEU A 215 40.47 -20.34 -20.45
N VAL A 216 40.63 -19.88 -19.21
CA VAL A 216 41.74 -19.04 -18.71
C VAL A 216 42.65 -19.82 -17.75
N HIS A 217 42.37 -21.11 -17.53
CA HIS A 217 43.20 -22.03 -16.76
C HIS A 217 43.63 -23.21 -17.63
#